data_AF-A0A662EZ12-F1
#
_entry.id   AF-A0A662EZ12-F1
#
_cell.length_a   1.000
_cell.length_b   1.000
_cell.length_c   1.000
_cell.angle_alpha   90.00
_cell.angle_beta   90.00
_cell.angle_gamma   90.00
#
_symmetry.space_group_name_H-M   'P 1'
#
loop_
_entity.id
_entity.type
_entity.pdbx_description
1 polymer ?
#
loop_
_entity_poly.entity_id
_entity_poly.type
_entity_poly.pdbx_seq_one_letter_code
_entity_poly.pdbx_strand_id
1 'polypeptide(L)'
;MVILLMAAGAAAVAAQGGVRVLVIDEAKTFASTMRVAALVGGLKAAGPFEVSYRVADVDSIWDDPLAGIPPSDDAPYDLIVIVSRGIDDGTSDWVWILSDGLSSLPPPVRSGIEMIGILVDRVFGGEVRTLKVYDDFILPFLSALYVNEGWLR
;
A
#
# COMPACT_ATOMS: atom_id res chain seq x y z
N MET A 1 19.92 4.79 -25.65
CA MET A 1 18.48 5.04 -25.92
C MET A 1 17.55 4.34 -24.91
N VAL A 2 17.98 4.18 -23.64
CA VAL A 2 17.16 3.56 -22.57
C VAL A 2 16.79 4.59 -21.50
N ILE A 3 17.67 5.57 -21.28
CA ILE A 3 17.49 6.66 -20.30
C ILE A 3 16.32 7.60 -20.69
N LEU A 4 16.06 7.79 -21.99
CA LEU A 4 14.97 8.64 -22.48
C LEU A 4 13.58 7.99 -22.32
N LEU A 5 13.47 6.65 -22.33
CA LEU A 5 12.18 5.97 -22.13
C LEU A 5 11.73 5.97 -20.66
N MET A 6 12.68 5.86 -19.72
CA MET A 6 12.40 5.92 -18.28
C MET A 6 11.87 7.30 -17.86
N ALA A 7 12.46 8.38 -18.39
CA ALA A 7 12.03 9.75 -18.10
C ALA A 7 10.64 10.07 -18.69
N ALA A 8 10.32 9.53 -19.86
CA ALA A 8 9.00 9.70 -20.48
C ALA A 8 7.88 9.00 -19.68
N GLY A 9 8.16 7.83 -19.11
CA GLY A 9 7.21 7.12 -18.24
C GLY A 9 6.90 7.88 -16.95
N ALA A 10 7.92 8.42 -16.29
CA ALA A 10 7.74 9.21 -15.07
C ALA A 10 6.92 10.50 -15.30
N ALA A 11 7.18 11.19 -16.41
CA ALA A 11 6.44 12.41 -16.77
C ALA A 11 4.97 12.12 -17.14
N ALA A 12 4.67 10.99 -17.79
CA ALA A 12 3.31 10.58 -18.11
C ALA A 12 2.50 10.20 -16.85
N VAL A 13 3.13 9.56 -15.86
CA VAL A 13 2.50 9.23 -14.56
C VAL A 13 2.26 10.50 -13.74
N ALA A 14 3.23 11.42 -13.71
CA ALA A 14 3.05 12.72 -13.05
C ALA A 14 1.95 13.57 -13.73
N ALA A 15 1.82 13.51 -15.06
CA ALA A 15 0.76 14.19 -15.81
C ALA A 15 -0.64 13.55 -15.62
N GLN A 16 -0.73 12.33 -15.10
CA GLN A 16 -1.97 11.62 -14.77
C GLN A 16 -2.34 11.66 -13.28
N GLY A 17 -1.61 12.43 -12.45
CA GLY A 17 -1.91 12.57 -11.02
C GLY A 17 -1.30 11.48 -10.12
N GLY A 18 -0.24 10.80 -10.58
CA GLY A 18 0.47 9.79 -9.78
C GLY A 18 -0.35 8.55 -9.44
N VAL A 19 0.28 7.60 -8.75
CA VAL A 19 -0.38 6.45 -8.14
C VAL A 19 -0.73 6.83 -6.71
N ARG A 20 -2.02 6.90 -6.40
CA ARG A 20 -2.53 7.25 -5.06
C ARG A 20 -2.40 6.05 -4.14
N VAL A 21 -1.63 6.20 -3.07
CA VAL A 21 -1.36 5.14 -2.11
C VAL A 21 -1.79 5.58 -0.72
N LEU A 22 -2.63 4.78 -0.07
CA LEU A 22 -2.88 4.90 1.36
C LEU A 22 -1.98 3.91 2.09
N VAL A 23 -1.15 4.39 3.01
CA VAL A 23 -0.39 3.55 3.94
C VAL A 23 -1.09 3.56 5.29
N ILE A 24 -1.45 2.38 5.77
CA ILE A 24 -2.06 2.12 7.07
C ILE A 24 -1.00 1.50 7.99
N ASP A 25 -0.72 2.18 9.09
CA ASP A 25 0.16 1.71 10.17
C ASP A 25 -0.69 1.14 11.30
N GLU A 26 -0.64 -0.18 11.51
CA GLU A 26 -1.23 -0.84 12.67
C GLU A 26 -0.20 -1.12 13.78
N ALA A 27 1.08 -0.79 13.55
CA ALA A 27 2.16 -1.09 14.48
C ALA A 27 1.87 -0.54 15.89
N LYS A 28 2.24 -1.32 16.89
CA LYS A 28 2.11 -0.99 18.32
C LYS A 28 3.44 -0.59 18.95
N THR A 29 4.57 -0.87 18.30
CA THR A 29 5.89 -0.42 18.78
C THR A 29 6.42 0.78 18.01
N PHE A 30 7.16 1.64 18.71
CA PHE A 30 7.84 2.78 18.10
C PHE A 30 8.82 2.36 16.99
N ALA A 31 9.52 1.24 17.16
CA ALA A 31 10.46 0.74 16.17
C ALA A 31 9.77 0.40 14.84
N SER A 32 8.62 -0.28 14.90
CA SER A 32 7.85 -0.64 13.71
C SER A 32 7.18 0.58 13.08
N THR A 33 6.60 1.50 13.86
CA THR A 33 6.09 2.77 13.32
C THR A 33 7.19 3.58 12.62
N MET A 34 8.42 3.60 13.13
CA MET A 34 9.55 4.26 12.46
C MET A 34 9.92 3.59 11.14
N ARG A 35 9.79 2.25 11.04
CA ARG A 35 9.92 1.52 9.78
C ARG A 35 8.82 1.94 8.80
N VAL A 36 7.55 2.02 9.24
CA VAL A 36 6.46 2.51 8.37
C VAL A 36 6.68 3.95 7.92
N ALA A 37 7.16 4.84 8.80
CA ALA A 37 7.52 6.20 8.43
C ALA A 37 8.62 6.25 7.37
N ALA A 38 9.62 5.36 7.45
CA ALA A 38 10.66 5.21 6.43
C ALA A 38 10.10 4.71 5.09
N LEU A 39 9.15 3.77 5.12
CA LEU A 39 8.41 3.32 3.92
C LEU A 39 7.66 4.48 3.26
N VAL A 40 6.87 5.23 4.03
CA VAL A 40 6.13 6.42 3.55
C VAL A 40 7.09 7.45 2.94
N GLY A 41 8.21 7.73 3.62
CA GLY A 41 9.23 8.64 3.12
C GLY A 41 9.85 8.16 1.80
N GLY A 42 10.16 6.86 1.70
CA GLY A 42 10.70 6.24 0.49
C GLY A 42 9.72 6.34 -0.70
N LEU A 43 8.44 6.09 -0.48
CA LEU A 43 7.41 6.21 -1.51
C LEU A 43 7.25 7.65 -2.00
N LYS A 44 7.19 8.62 -1.09
CA LYS A 44 7.13 10.06 -1.45
C LYS A 44 8.37 10.50 -2.24
N ALA A 45 9.55 9.97 -1.89
CA ALA A 45 10.80 10.31 -2.58
C ALA A 45 10.92 9.67 -3.98
N ALA A 46 10.23 8.57 -4.25
CA ALA A 46 10.30 7.88 -5.54
C ALA A 46 9.72 8.73 -6.69
N GLY A 47 8.77 9.63 -6.40
CA GLY A 47 8.19 10.58 -7.37
C GLY A 47 6.81 10.22 -7.94
N PRO A 48 6.49 8.97 -8.33
CA PRO A 48 5.21 8.67 -8.96
C PRO A 48 4.07 8.45 -7.96
N PHE A 49 4.30 8.51 -6.65
CA PHE A 49 3.30 8.18 -5.63
C PHE A 49 2.73 9.42 -4.94
N GLU A 50 1.41 9.49 -4.86
CA GLU A 50 0.69 10.40 -3.96
C GLU A 50 0.35 9.62 -2.68
N VAL A 51 1.11 9.85 -1.60
CA VAL A 51 1.04 8.99 -0.40
C VAL A 51 0.26 9.66 0.74
N SER A 52 -0.88 9.08 1.07
CA SER A 52 -1.62 9.31 2.32
C SER A 52 -1.14 8.34 3.40
N TYR A 53 -1.21 8.78 4.66
CA TYR A 53 -0.78 7.98 5.81
C TYR A 53 -1.86 8.03 6.90
N ARG A 54 -2.17 6.87 7.49
CA ARG A 54 -3.09 6.74 8.62
C ARG A 54 -2.53 5.74 9.62
N VAL A 55 -2.66 6.07 10.91
CA VAL A 55 -2.50 5.10 12.00
C VAL A 55 -3.86 4.48 12.27
N ALA A 56 -3.91 3.15 12.38
CA ALA A 56 -5.10 2.41 12.72
C ALA A 56 -4.90 1.71 14.07
N ASP A 57 -5.85 1.91 14.98
CA ASP A 57 -5.87 1.22 16.27
C ASP A 57 -6.84 0.03 16.20
N VAL A 58 -6.31 -1.12 15.79
CA VAL A 58 -7.04 -2.40 15.72
C VAL A 58 -6.69 -3.32 16.88
N ASP A 59 -7.66 -4.12 17.34
CA ASP A 59 -7.51 -5.07 18.46
C ASP A 59 -6.98 -6.44 18.01
N SER A 60 -7.21 -6.79 16.74
CA SER A 60 -6.81 -8.05 16.10
C SER A 60 -6.19 -7.79 14.73
N ILE A 61 -5.31 -8.70 14.27
CA ILE A 61 -4.76 -8.71 12.90
C ILE A 61 -5.81 -9.00 11.82
N TRP A 62 -7.03 -9.34 12.22
CA TRP A 62 -8.16 -9.65 11.35
C TRP A 62 -9.22 -8.55 11.33
N ASP A 63 -9.06 -7.52 12.16
CA ASP A 63 -9.99 -6.39 12.15
C ASP A 63 -9.72 -5.54 10.91
N ASP A 64 -10.78 -5.01 10.31
CA ASP A 64 -10.66 -4.06 9.22
C ASP A 64 -10.24 -2.68 9.77
N PRO A 65 -9.05 -2.16 9.41
CA PRO A 65 -8.56 -0.88 9.93
C PRO A 65 -9.32 0.34 9.40
N LEU A 66 -10.21 0.16 8.42
CA LEU A 66 -11.07 1.21 7.85
C LEU A 66 -12.53 1.07 8.27
N ALA A 67 -12.89 0.05 9.05
CA ALA A 67 -14.27 -0.19 9.47
C ALA A 67 -14.88 1.02 10.20
N GLY A 68 -16.06 1.44 9.76
CA GLY A 68 -16.79 2.57 10.36
C GLY A 68 -16.19 3.95 10.04
N ILE A 69 -15.16 4.01 9.21
CA ILE A 69 -14.56 5.26 8.74
C ILE A 69 -15.07 5.51 7.30
N PRO A 70 -15.63 6.69 7.00
CA PRO A 70 -15.99 7.02 5.62
C PRO A 70 -14.73 7.29 4.78
N PRO A 71 -14.74 6.96 3.47
CA PRO A 71 -13.74 7.44 2.52
C PRO A 71 -13.61 8.96 2.54
N SER A 72 -12.45 9.49 2.13
CA SER A 72 -12.33 10.93 1.92
C SER A 72 -13.13 11.38 0.71
N ASP A 73 -13.43 12.68 0.62
CA ASP A 73 -14.07 13.30 -0.55
C ASP A 73 -13.16 13.31 -1.80
N ASP A 74 -11.90 12.90 -1.65
CA ASP A 74 -10.95 12.79 -2.76
C ASP A 74 -11.22 11.53 -3.60
N ALA A 75 -10.54 11.44 -4.75
CA ALA A 75 -10.56 10.22 -5.54
C ALA A 75 -10.06 9.01 -4.73
N PRO A 76 -10.69 7.82 -4.91
CA PRO A 76 -10.24 6.57 -4.27
C PRO A 76 -8.77 6.27 -4.57
N TYR A 77 -8.15 5.49 -3.69
CA TYR A 77 -6.76 5.11 -3.82
C TYR A 77 -6.58 4.05 -4.92
N ASP A 78 -5.44 4.09 -5.61
CA ASP A 78 -5.05 3.03 -6.55
C ASP A 78 -4.48 1.83 -5.78
N LEU A 79 -3.87 2.08 -4.62
CA LEU A 79 -3.27 1.06 -3.75
C LEU A 79 -3.53 1.38 -2.27
N ILE A 80 -3.79 0.35 -1.47
CA ILE A 80 -3.80 0.43 0.00
C ILE A 80 -2.73 -0.52 0.51
N VAL A 81 -1.82 -0.02 1.34
CA VAL A 81 -0.75 -0.79 1.99
C VAL A 81 -1.05 -0.88 3.47
N ILE A 82 -1.20 -2.09 3.99
CA ILE A 82 -1.50 -2.33 5.41
C ILE A 82 -0.29 -3.02 6.04
N VAL A 83 0.33 -2.34 7.01
CA VAL A 83 1.41 -2.90 7.82
C VAL A 83 0.81 -3.49 9.08
N SER A 84 0.84 -4.82 9.20
CA SER A 84 0.17 -5.54 10.28
C SER A 84 0.74 -5.22 11.65
N ARG A 85 -0.13 -5.09 12.65
CA ARG A 85 0.29 -5.04 14.07
C ARG A 85 1.04 -6.30 14.51
N GLY A 86 0.78 -7.44 13.87
CA GLY A 86 1.35 -8.72 14.27
C GLY A 86 2.86 -8.84 14.02
N ILE A 87 3.46 -7.90 13.28
CA ILE A 87 4.92 -7.80 13.13
C ILE A 87 5.61 -7.55 14.47
N ASP A 88 4.93 -6.87 15.40
CA ASP A 88 5.49 -6.52 16.71
C ASP A 88 5.50 -7.68 17.71
N ASP A 89 4.49 -8.56 17.66
CA ASP A 89 4.33 -9.68 18.58
C ASP A 89 4.58 -11.05 17.93
N GLY A 90 4.91 -11.07 16.64
CA GLY A 90 5.19 -12.27 15.86
C GLY A 90 3.96 -13.07 15.46
N THR A 91 2.74 -12.55 15.66
CA THR A 91 1.50 -13.20 15.23
C THR A 91 1.27 -13.10 13.72
N SER A 92 1.95 -12.16 13.07
CA SER A 92 2.02 -12.06 11.62
C SER A 92 3.39 -11.56 11.17
N ASP A 93 3.72 -11.84 9.92
CA ASP A 93 4.95 -11.41 9.28
C ASP A 93 4.63 -10.75 7.94
N TRP A 94 3.47 -10.11 7.77
CA TRP A 94 3.02 -9.64 6.47
C TRP A 94 2.77 -8.15 6.38
N VAL A 95 2.94 -7.64 5.16
CA VAL A 95 2.44 -6.34 4.69
C VAL A 95 1.52 -6.62 3.51
N TRP A 96 0.26 -6.18 3.60
CA TRP A 96 -0.69 -6.36 2.51
C TRP A 96 -0.62 -5.20 1.53
N ILE A 97 -0.65 -5.51 0.24
CA ILE A 97 -0.82 -4.55 -0.85
C ILE A 97 -2.12 -4.88 -1.56
N LEU A 98 -3.13 -4.05 -1.31
CA LEU A 98 -4.44 -4.14 -1.91
C LEU A 98 -4.49 -3.25 -3.15
N SER A 99 -5.13 -3.77 -4.19
CA SER A 99 -5.40 -3.11 -5.48
C SER A 99 -6.77 -3.58 -6.00
N ASP A 100 -7.34 -2.94 -7.02
CA ASP A 100 -8.54 -3.47 -7.70
C ASP A 100 -8.18 -4.76 -8.46
N GLY A 101 -8.16 -5.87 -7.72
CA GLY A 101 -7.69 -7.16 -8.22
C GLY A 101 -8.58 -7.72 -9.32
N LEU A 102 -9.87 -7.38 -9.38
CA LEU A 102 -10.83 -7.98 -10.31
C LEU A 102 -10.76 -7.35 -11.72
N SER A 103 -10.01 -6.27 -11.91
CA SER A 103 -9.85 -5.57 -13.19
C SER A 103 -8.39 -5.56 -13.67
N SER A 104 -8.19 -5.22 -14.96
CA SER A 104 -6.84 -5.10 -15.51
C SER A 104 -6.16 -3.83 -14.99
N LEU A 105 -5.31 -3.96 -13.97
CA LEU A 105 -4.58 -2.83 -13.38
C LEU A 105 -3.77 -2.03 -14.43
N PRO A 106 -3.85 -0.69 -14.41
CA PRO A 106 -3.01 0.16 -15.24
C PRO A 106 -1.51 -0.12 -15.04
N PRO A 107 -0.66 0.02 -16.08
CA PRO A 107 0.79 -0.24 -15.96
C PRO A 107 1.49 0.53 -14.82
N PRO A 108 1.15 1.81 -14.53
CA PRO A 108 1.74 2.52 -13.40
C PRO A 108 1.42 1.88 -12.05
N VAL A 109 0.19 1.42 -11.85
CA VAL A 109 -0.26 0.78 -10.61
C VAL A 109 0.46 -0.54 -10.41
N ARG A 110 0.55 -1.38 -11.46
CA ARG A 110 1.31 -2.63 -11.43
C ARG A 110 2.78 -2.42 -11.08
N SER A 111 3.41 -1.43 -11.69
CA SER A 111 4.81 -1.07 -11.40
C SER A 111 4.96 -0.55 -9.97
N GLY A 112 3.94 0.16 -9.47
CA GLY A 112 3.85 0.63 -8.09
C GLY A 112 3.87 -0.50 -7.08
N ILE A 113 3.09 -1.57 -7.31
CA ILE A 113 3.06 -2.76 -6.44
C ILE A 113 4.46 -3.39 -6.29
N GLU A 114 5.19 -3.57 -7.40
CA GLU A 114 6.54 -4.13 -7.34
C GLU A 114 7.52 -3.21 -6.61
N MET A 115 7.43 -1.89 -6.83
CA MET A 115 8.28 -0.92 -6.16
C MET A 115 8.01 -0.83 -4.65
N ILE A 116 6.74 -0.92 -4.24
CA ILE A 116 6.36 -0.99 -2.82
C ILE A 116 6.96 -2.25 -2.19
N GLY A 117 6.86 -3.42 -2.85
CA GLY A 117 7.46 -4.66 -2.34
C GLY A 117 8.96 -4.54 -2.10
N ILE A 118 9.71 -3.97 -3.05
CA ILE A 118 11.16 -3.72 -2.89
C ILE A 118 11.45 -2.77 -1.71
N LEU A 119 10.63 -1.74 -1.51
CA LEU A 119 10.79 -0.80 -0.40
C LEU A 119 10.47 -1.44 0.95
N VAL A 120 9.41 -2.27 1.02
CA VAL A 120 9.06 -3.04 2.20
C VAL A 120 10.22 -3.96 2.57
N ASP A 121 10.73 -4.77 1.65
CA ASP A 121 11.87 -5.67 1.90
C ASP A 121 13.08 -4.91 2.44
N ARG A 122 13.38 -3.73 1.88
CA ARG A 122 14.51 -2.89 2.31
C ARG A 122 14.32 -2.32 3.71
N VAL A 123 13.13 -1.82 4.03
CA VAL A 123 12.81 -1.15 5.30
C VAL A 123 12.72 -2.15 6.46
N PHE A 124 12.17 -3.33 6.18
CA PHE A 124 11.97 -4.39 7.17
C PHE A 124 13.09 -5.45 7.14
N GLY A 125 14.14 -5.25 6.34
CA GLY A 125 15.29 -6.15 6.30
C GLY A 125 14.96 -7.58 5.83
N GLY A 126 13.88 -7.75 5.05
CA GLY A 126 13.38 -9.05 4.61
C GLY A 126 12.69 -9.88 5.70
N GLU A 127 12.38 -9.27 6.86
CA GLU A 127 11.68 -9.94 7.99
C GLU A 127 10.18 -10.12 7.73
N VAL A 128 9.62 -9.39 6.76
CA VAL A 128 8.18 -9.40 6.45
C VAL A 128 7.94 -9.79 5.00
N ARG A 129 6.85 -10.52 4.77
CA ARG A 129 6.34 -10.94 3.47
C ARG A 129 5.37 -9.90 2.92
N THR A 130 5.63 -9.43 1.72
CA THR A 130 4.67 -8.61 0.99
C THR A 130 3.64 -9.53 0.33
N LEU A 131 2.37 -9.43 0.71
CA LEU A 131 1.27 -10.20 0.10
C LEU A 131 0.43 -9.27 -0.78
N LYS A 132 0.26 -9.65 -2.05
CA LYS A 132 -0.56 -8.98 -3.05
C LYS A 132 -1.95 -9.63 -3.06
N VAL A 133 -2.91 -8.97 -3.69
CA VAL A 133 -4.32 -9.40 -3.75
C VAL A 133 -4.52 -10.88 -4.08
N TYR A 134 -3.66 -11.48 -4.92
CA TYR A 134 -3.83 -12.88 -5.33
C TYR A 134 -3.03 -13.91 -4.53
N ASP A 135 -2.29 -13.48 -3.50
CA ASP A 135 -1.43 -14.35 -2.71
C ASP A 135 -2.18 -15.02 -1.54
N ASP A 136 -3.35 -14.51 -1.15
CA ASP A 136 -4.20 -15.04 -0.08
C ASP A 136 -5.69 -14.82 -0.42
N PHE A 137 -6.56 -15.78 -0.12
CA PHE A 137 -8.00 -15.69 -0.41
C PHE A 137 -8.74 -14.58 0.32
N ILE A 138 -8.21 -14.07 1.45
CA ILE A 138 -8.86 -12.97 2.18
C ILE A 138 -8.68 -11.62 1.45
N LEU A 139 -7.59 -11.46 0.70
CA LEU A 139 -7.23 -10.18 0.09
C LEU A 139 -8.14 -9.77 -1.08
N PRO A 140 -8.58 -10.66 -1.98
CA PRO A 140 -9.57 -10.33 -2.99
C PRO A 140 -10.91 -9.91 -2.38
N PHE A 141 -11.31 -10.53 -1.26
CA PHE A 141 -12.52 -10.16 -0.55
C PHE A 141 -12.40 -8.75 0.05
N LEU A 142 -11.30 -8.46 0.74
CA LEU A 142 -11.05 -7.15 1.33
C LEU A 142 -10.90 -6.05 0.25
N SER A 143 -10.18 -6.34 -0.84
CA SER A 143 -10.11 -5.47 -2.01
C SER A 143 -11.49 -5.15 -2.58
N ALA A 144 -12.35 -6.16 -2.78
CA ALA A 144 -13.69 -5.95 -3.31
C ALA A 144 -14.57 -5.12 -2.36
N LEU A 145 -14.43 -5.31 -1.04
CA LEU A 145 -15.10 -4.49 -0.04
C LEU A 145 -14.68 -3.03 -0.16
N TYR A 146 -13.37 -2.75 -0.22
CA TYR A 146 -12.84 -1.39 -0.34
C TYR A 146 -13.17 -0.71 -1.68
N VAL A 147 -13.28 -1.47 -2.76
CA VAL A 147 -13.81 -0.92 -4.03
C VAL A 147 -15.27 -0.52 -3.87
N ASN A 148 -16.09 -1.40 -3.28
CA ASN A 148 -17.52 -1.13 -3.08
C ASN A 148 -17.77 0.05 -2.13
N GLU A 149 -16.93 0.23 -1.12
CA GLU A 149 -17.01 1.34 -0.17
C GLU A 149 -16.41 2.65 -0.70
N GLY A 150 -15.71 2.63 -1.84
CA GLY A 150 -15.10 3.81 -2.45
C GLY A 150 -13.72 4.18 -1.90
N TRP A 151 -13.05 3.25 -1.20
CA TRP A 151 -11.66 3.41 -0.77
C TRP A 151 -10.65 3.10 -1.88
N LEU A 152 -10.98 2.16 -2.77
CA LEU A 152 -10.11 1.64 -3.82
C LEU A 152 -10.75 1.81 -5.21
N ARG A 153 -9.95 2.00 -6.26
CA ARG A 153 -10.39 2.07 -7.66
C ARG A 153 -9.49 1.28 -8.61
#